data_AF-A0A0C9X3L9-F1
#
_entry.id   AF-A0A0C9X3L9-F1
#
_cell.length_a   1.000
_cell.length_b   1.000
_cell.length_c   1.000
_cell.angle_alpha   90.00
_cell.angle_beta   90.00
_cell.angle_gamma   90.00
#
_symmetry.space_group_name_H-M   'P 1'
#
loop_
_entity.id
_entity.type
_entity.pdbx_description
1 polymer ?
#
loop_
_entity_poly.entity_id
_entity_poly.type
_entity_poly.pdbx_seq_one_letter_code
_entity_poly.pdbx_strand_id
1 'polypeptide(L)'
;MHVLRPNDPTTLRLLARAGVPESRLLRPIITMVEDHMLIHEQDIRAITEQLGASPDYYWYHDFKRVEGWETFLEDAARPREGEEGTVTEDTVLVMNGGAHWSRHELSMLPDGESDEEEQSRVVATYKQMINLIMSRLSPIPQLSVIYRATSPGHPNCNLLTVPYRSLQAAQLGERNLVERLISTMPDEQWRTFRKRWDWDLFAVHNALWEREIASREEGMGGGGVKWIFMDVWDQALQRPDAHTEPGTDCLHWNLPGIFEQWTDQIYHILFLERERKKAKAV
;
A
#
# COMPACT_ATOMS: atom_id res chain seq x y z
N MET A 1 17.68 5.81 -1.27
CA MET A 1 17.61 6.53 -2.56
C MET A 1 18.65 5.96 -3.51
N HIS A 2 18.28 5.64 -4.75
CA HIS A 2 19.20 5.10 -5.76
C HIS A 2 19.42 6.11 -6.89
N VAL A 3 20.65 6.62 -7.03
CA VAL A 3 21.05 7.55 -8.09
C VAL A 3 21.97 6.82 -9.07
N LEU A 4 21.75 7.00 -10.37
CA LEU A 4 22.57 6.38 -11.41
C LEU A 4 23.93 7.07 -11.53
N ARG A 5 25.00 6.31 -11.78
CA ARG A 5 26.35 6.85 -11.97
C ARG A 5 26.48 7.42 -13.39
N PRO A 6 26.75 8.73 -13.59
CA PRO A 6 26.65 9.35 -14.92
C PRO A 6 27.55 8.74 -16.00
N ASN A 7 28.76 8.32 -15.62
CA ASN A 7 29.76 7.79 -16.55
C ASN A 7 29.70 6.26 -16.71
N ASP A 8 28.72 5.59 -16.09
CA ASP A 8 28.56 4.15 -16.26
C ASP A 8 27.95 3.85 -17.65
N PRO A 9 28.52 2.93 -18.45
CA PRO A 9 27.98 2.59 -19.76
C PRO A 9 26.51 2.15 -19.74
N THR A 10 26.06 1.53 -18.66
CA THR A 10 24.66 1.12 -18.47
C THR A 10 23.78 2.34 -18.25
N THR A 11 24.22 3.30 -17.44
CA THR A 11 23.51 4.57 -17.23
C THR A 11 23.33 5.33 -18.54
N LEU A 12 24.38 5.45 -19.35
CA LEU A 12 24.32 6.13 -20.64
C LEU A 12 23.32 5.46 -21.60
N ARG A 13 23.31 4.12 -21.64
CA ARG A 13 22.33 3.35 -22.42
C ARG A 13 20.91 3.56 -21.93
N LEU A 14 20.69 3.58 -20.62
CA LEU A 14 19.37 3.83 -20.02
C LEU A 14 18.90 5.25 -20.32
N LEU A 15 19.76 6.25 -20.18
CA LEU A 15 19.45 7.64 -20.49
C LEU A 15 19.04 7.81 -21.95
N ALA A 16 19.84 7.28 -22.89
CA ALA A 16 19.54 7.32 -24.31
C ALA A 16 18.23 6.62 -24.67
N ARG A 17 17.92 5.50 -24.00
CA ARG A 17 16.66 4.76 -24.20
C ARG A 17 15.45 5.48 -23.60
N ALA A 18 15.64 6.17 -22.48
CA ALA A 18 14.59 6.94 -21.82
C ALA A 18 14.27 8.24 -22.57
N GLY A 19 15.24 8.81 -23.31
CA GLY A 19 15.03 10.03 -24.08
C GLY A 19 14.89 11.28 -23.21
N VAL A 20 15.46 11.28 -22.00
CA VAL A 20 15.39 12.37 -21.02
C VAL A 20 16.75 13.07 -20.87
N PRO A 21 16.81 14.33 -20.40
CA PRO A 21 18.07 15.06 -20.24
C PRO A 21 18.97 14.50 -19.14
N GLU A 22 20.27 14.75 -19.23
CA GLU A 22 21.27 14.31 -18.22
C GLU A 22 20.98 14.83 -16.80
N SER A 23 20.28 15.95 -16.67
CA SER A 23 19.81 16.49 -15.38
C SER A 23 18.99 15.47 -14.59
N ARG A 24 18.33 14.50 -15.26
CA ARG A 24 17.61 13.40 -14.61
C ARG A 24 18.52 12.43 -13.86
N LEU A 25 19.79 12.31 -14.24
CA LEU A 25 20.76 11.47 -13.54
C LEU A 25 21.15 12.04 -12.18
N LEU A 26 20.89 13.32 -11.93
CA LEU A 26 21.18 13.98 -10.65
C LEU A 26 20.12 13.68 -9.58
N ARG A 27 19.09 12.90 -9.92
CA ARG A 27 17.94 12.61 -9.05
C ARG A 27 17.84 11.11 -8.80
N PRO A 28 17.28 10.68 -7.65
CA PRO A 28 16.98 9.28 -7.42
C PRO A 28 16.00 8.76 -8.49
N ILE A 29 16.29 7.58 -9.04
CA ILE A 29 15.37 6.86 -9.93
C ILE A 29 14.37 6.00 -9.14
N ILE A 30 14.72 5.64 -7.91
CA ILE A 30 13.89 4.89 -6.96
C ILE A 30 14.15 5.46 -5.56
N THR A 31 13.06 5.74 -4.85
CA THR A 31 13.06 6.13 -3.44
C THR A 31 12.06 5.27 -2.70
N MET A 32 12.47 4.74 -1.55
CA MET A 32 11.60 4.04 -0.62
C MET A 32 11.28 5.00 0.53
N VAL A 33 10.00 5.16 0.81
CA VAL A 33 9.48 5.90 1.97
C VAL A 33 8.75 4.88 2.83
N GLU A 34 9.15 4.77 4.10
CA GLU A 34 8.51 3.87 5.05
C GLU A 34 7.66 4.70 6.02
N ASP A 35 6.36 4.72 5.75
CA ASP A 35 5.36 5.36 6.58
C ASP A 35 4.25 4.34 6.88
N HIS A 36 4.01 4.05 8.16
CA HIS A 36 3.09 2.97 8.57
C HIS A 36 1.62 3.34 8.39
N MET A 37 1.29 4.64 8.44
CA MET A 37 -0.10 5.12 8.44
C MET A 37 -0.45 5.94 7.19
N LEU A 38 0.51 6.28 6.34
CA LEU A 38 0.40 7.19 5.18
C LEU A 38 0.05 8.64 5.55
N ILE A 39 -0.49 8.90 6.74
CA ILE A 39 -0.88 10.20 7.25
C ILE A 39 -0.14 10.54 8.55
N HIS A 40 0.00 11.82 8.82
CA HIS A 40 0.75 12.35 9.96
C HIS A 40 -0.07 12.32 11.24
N GLU A 41 0.60 12.52 12.39
CA GLU A 41 -0.07 12.45 13.70
C GLU A 41 -1.27 13.39 13.82
N GLN A 42 -1.12 14.60 13.31
CA GLN A 42 -2.16 15.63 13.35
C GLN A 42 -3.44 15.16 12.64
N ASP A 43 -3.28 14.49 11.50
CA ASP A 43 -4.41 14.02 10.70
C ASP A 43 -5.13 12.86 11.38
N ILE A 44 -4.37 11.87 11.86
CA ILE A 44 -4.95 10.71 12.50
C ILE A 44 -5.62 11.07 13.83
N ARG A 45 -5.08 12.04 14.59
CA ARG A 45 -5.75 12.63 15.76
C ARG A 45 -7.08 13.27 15.37
N ALA A 46 -7.06 14.16 14.38
CA ALA A 46 -8.27 14.84 13.93
C ALA A 46 -9.36 13.86 13.47
N ILE A 47 -8.98 12.77 12.79
CA ILE A 47 -9.92 11.73 12.35
C ILE A 47 -10.45 10.92 13.54
N THR A 48 -9.57 10.45 14.43
CA THR A 48 -9.95 9.56 15.54
C THR A 48 -10.74 10.29 16.63
N GLU A 49 -10.47 11.58 16.88
CA GLU A 49 -11.25 12.43 17.80
C GLU A 49 -12.71 12.57 17.34
N GLN A 50 -12.95 12.69 16.03
CA GLN A 50 -14.30 12.68 15.45
C GLN A 50 -15.04 11.35 15.66
N LEU A 51 -14.28 10.27 15.92
CA LEU A 51 -14.77 8.93 16.17
C LEU A 51 -14.72 8.56 17.67
N GLY A 52 -14.54 9.56 18.55
CA GLY A 52 -14.65 9.43 20.00
C GLY A 52 -13.34 9.18 20.74
N ALA A 53 -12.19 9.24 20.07
CA ALA A 53 -10.90 9.21 20.77
C ALA A 53 -10.73 10.44 21.67
N SER A 54 -10.08 10.25 22.82
CA SER A 54 -9.81 11.36 23.74
C SER A 54 -8.76 12.31 23.15
N PRO A 55 -8.96 13.64 23.18
CA PRO A 55 -7.94 14.61 22.76
C PRO A 55 -6.67 14.54 23.64
N ASP A 56 -6.83 14.07 24.89
CA ASP A 56 -5.74 13.91 25.86
C ASP A 56 -5.03 12.55 25.75
N TYR A 57 -5.36 11.74 24.73
CA TYR A 57 -4.74 10.44 24.55
C TYR A 57 -3.22 10.55 24.37
N TYR A 58 -2.47 9.74 25.13
CA TYR A 58 -1.02 9.64 25.01
C TYR A 58 -0.64 8.68 23.87
N TRP A 59 -0.11 9.24 22.79
CA TRP A 59 0.34 8.47 21.64
C TRP A 59 1.66 7.78 21.97
N TYR A 60 1.58 6.51 22.33
CA TYR A 60 2.74 5.70 22.71
C TYR A 60 3.32 4.88 21.54
N HIS A 61 2.60 4.78 20.42
CA HIS A 61 3.05 4.01 19.25
C HIS A 61 4.17 4.75 18.52
N ASP A 62 5.32 4.08 18.36
CA ASP A 62 6.46 4.55 17.57
C ASP A 62 6.30 4.13 16.11
N PHE A 63 5.25 4.66 15.45
CA PHE A 63 5.06 4.44 14.03
C PHE A 63 6.24 5.01 13.27
N LYS A 64 6.76 4.26 12.31
CA LYS A 64 7.66 4.87 11.32
C LYS A 64 6.84 5.84 10.50
N ARG A 65 7.32 7.07 10.45
CA ARG A 65 6.66 8.20 9.78
C ARG A 65 7.68 8.99 9.00
N VAL A 66 7.24 9.51 7.86
CA VAL A 66 8.02 10.46 7.08
C VAL A 66 7.16 11.70 6.87
N GLU A 67 7.26 12.63 7.81
CA GLU A 67 6.55 13.91 7.77
C GLU A 67 6.78 14.63 6.44
N GLY A 68 5.68 15.05 5.80
CA GLY A 68 5.72 15.76 4.52
C GLY A 68 6.17 14.94 3.31
N TRP A 69 6.05 13.60 3.34
CA TRP A 69 6.37 12.76 2.18
C TRP A 69 5.56 13.15 0.92
N GLU A 70 4.36 13.71 1.07
CA GLU A 70 3.56 14.21 -0.04
C GLU A 70 4.24 15.40 -0.74
N THR A 71 4.88 16.30 0.01
CA THR A 71 5.67 17.42 -0.55
C THR A 71 6.89 16.90 -1.27
N PHE A 72 7.58 15.90 -0.71
CA PHE A 72 8.67 15.23 -1.40
C PHE A 72 8.21 14.64 -2.75
N LEU A 73 7.03 14.01 -2.78
CA LEU A 73 6.47 13.44 -4.00
C LEU A 73 6.13 14.53 -5.03
N GLU A 74 5.53 15.64 -4.59
CA GLU A 74 5.24 16.79 -5.45
C GLU A 74 6.52 17.33 -6.10
N ASP A 75 7.57 17.53 -5.31
CA ASP A 75 8.87 17.97 -5.82
C ASP A 75 9.51 16.93 -6.74
N ALA A 76 9.32 15.63 -6.46
CA ALA A 76 9.80 14.53 -7.30
C ALA A 76 9.11 14.53 -8.67
N ALA A 77 7.80 14.79 -8.70
CA ALA A 77 6.97 14.81 -9.90
C ALA A 77 7.16 16.07 -10.76
N ARG A 78 7.52 17.19 -10.14
CA ARG A 78 7.69 18.47 -10.84
C ARG A 78 8.85 18.44 -11.86
N PRO A 79 8.59 18.76 -13.15
CA PRO A 79 9.66 19.07 -14.11
C PRO A 79 10.49 20.26 -13.66
N ARG A 80 11.78 20.24 -13.94
CA ARG A 80 12.66 21.39 -13.68
C ARG A 80 12.68 22.32 -14.89
N GLU A 81 13.18 23.54 -14.68
CA GLU A 81 13.42 24.50 -15.76
C GLU A 81 14.28 23.86 -16.87
N GLY A 82 13.76 23.85 -18.10
CA GLY A 82 14.39 23.23 -19.27
C GLY A 82 14.01 21.76 -19.50
N GLU A 83 13.27 21.13 -18.60
CA GLU A 83 12.78 19.75 -18.73
C GLU A 83 11.35 19.66 -19.30
N GLU A 84 10.64 20.79 -19.45
CA GLU A 84 9.19 20.83 -19.71
C GLU A 84 8.76 20.11 -21.00
N GLY A 85 9.62 20.09 -22.01
CA GLY A 85 9.37 19.42 -23.29
C GLY A 85 9.94 18.01 -23.41
N THR A 86 10.72 17.55 -22.43
CA THR A 86 11.49 16.29 -22.52
C THR A 86 11.16 15.29 -21.41
N VAL A 87 10.75 15.77 -20.24
CA VAL A 87 10.30 14.93 -19.11
C VAL A 87 8.79 14.96 -19.05
N THR A 88 8.17 14.16 -19.92
CA THR A 88 6.72 14.14 -20.13
C THR A 88 6.01 12.99 -19.43
N GLU A 89 6.75 11.94 -19.06
CA GLU A 89 6.21 10.77 -18.36
C GLU A 89 5.96 11.04 -16.89
N ASP A 90 5.04 10.27 -16.29
CA ASP A 90 4.65 10.45 -14.90
C ASP A 90 5.73 9.94 -13.95
N THR A 91 5.85 10.60 -12.80
CA THR A 91 6.38 9.96 -11.60
C THR A 91 5.38 8.91 -11.13
N VAL A 92 5.87 7.73 -10.75
CA VAL A 92 5.03 6.62 -10.28
C VAL A 92 5.22 6.45 -8.79
N LEU A 93 4.13 6.58 -8.03
CA LEU A 93 4.05 6.19 -6.63
C LEU A 93 3.45 4.78 -6.56
N VAL A 94 4.16 3.83 -5.96
CA VAL A 94 3.57 2.54 -5.54
C VAL A 94 3.45 2.57 -4.03
N MET A 95 2.22 2.49 -3.52
CA MET A 95 1.93 2.60 -2.09
C MET A 95 1.07 1.46 -1.57
N ASN A 96 1.18 1.19 -0.27
CA ASN A 96 0.35 0.29 0.51
C ASN A 96 0.30 0.84 1.95
N GLY A 97 -0.75 0.50 2.70
CA GLY A 97 -0.82 0.93 4.09
C GLY A 97 -1.94 0.27 4.87
N GLY A 98 -2.14 -1.05 4.77
CA GLY A 98 -3.25 -1.72 5.47
C GLY A 98 -2.89 -2.53 6.71
N ALA A 99 -1.64 -3.01 6.84
CA ALA A 99 -1.26 -3.96 7.88
C ALA A 99 -1.26 -3.38 9.31
N HIS A 100 -0.98 -2.08 9.45
CA HIS A 100 -0.99 -1.37 10.73
C HIS A 100 -2.34 -0.72 11.06
N TRP A 101 -3.36 -0.90 10.23
CA TRP A 101 -4.68 -0.34 10.48
C TRP A 101 -5.55 -1.37 11.20
N SER A 102 -5.46 -1.38 12.52
CA SER A 102 -6.10 -2.36 13.39
C SER A 102 -6.46 -1.74 14.75
N ARG A 103 -7.29 -2.42 15.53
CA ARG A 103 -7.65 -2.03 16.90
C ARG A 103 -6.48 -2.10 17.87
N HIS A 104 -5.43 -2.85 17.51
CA HIS A 104 -4.19 -2.88 18.28
C HIS A 104 -3.41 -1.57 18.13
N GLU A 105 -3.26 -1.08 16.90
CA GLU A 105 -2.49 0.12 16.57
C GLU A 105 -3.31 1.40 16.78
N LEU A 106 -4.64 1.32 16.62
CA LEU A 106 -5.59 2.39 16.87
C LEU A 106 -6.24 2.28 18.25
N SER A 107 -5.42 2.00 19.27
CA SER A 107 -5.82 1.87 20.67
C SER A 107 -6.40 3.14 21.30
N MET A 108 -6.31 4.28 20.61
CA MET A 108 -6.97 5.53 21.02
C MET A 108 -8.47 5.55 20.72
N LEU A 109 -8.93 4.72 19.79
CA LEU A 109 -10.36 4.61 19.50
C LEU A 109 -11.06 3.96 20.70
N PRO A 110 -12.26 4.45 21.07
CA PRO A 110 -12.96 3.93 22.24
C PRO A 110 -13.40 2.47 22.03
N ASP A 111 -13.27 1.69 23.10
CA ASP A 111 -13.81 0.35 23.19
C ASP A 111 -15.31 0.35 22.86
N GLY A 112 -15.78 -0.71 22.22
CA GLY A 112 -17.17 -0.90 21.83
C GLY A 112 -17.89 -1.93 22.68
N GLU A 113 -19.17 -2.14 22.39
CA GLU A 113 -19.92 -3.26 22.95
C GLU A 113 -19.55 -4.60 22.27
N SER A 114 -18.95 -4.54 21.08
CA SER A 114 -18.50 -5.71 20.32
C SER A 114 -17.28 -5.44 19.44
N ASP A 115 -16.63 -6.51 18.98
CA ASP A 115 -15.50 -6.42 18.05
C ASP A 115 -15.90 -5.72 16.74
N GLU A 116 -17.10 -6.01 16.24
CA GLU A 116 -17.63 -5.42 15.00
C GLU A 116 -17.80 -3.91 15.12
N GLU A 117 -18.24 -3.42 16.29
CA GLU A 117 -18.37 -2.00 16.55
C GLU A 117 -17.00 -1.31 16.54
N GLU A 118 -16.01 -1.87 17.22
CA GLU A 118 -14.65 -1.33 17.24
C GLU A 118 -13.99 -1.38 15.85
N GLN A 119 -14.12 -2.51 15.14
CA GLN A 119 -13.63 -2.65 13.77
C GLN A 119 -14.31 -1.65 12.83
N SER A 120 -15.60 -1.33 13.03
CA SER A 120 -16.29 -0.31 12.23
C SER A 120 -15.65 1.08 12.38
N ARG A 121 -15.15 1.43 13.58
CA ARG A 121 -14.39 2.67 13.82
C ARG A 121 -13.04 2.64 13.12
N VAL A 122 -12.33 1.51 13.14
CA VAL A 122 -11.08 1.33 12.37
C VAL A 122 -11.33 1.54 10.88
N VAL A 123 -12.35 0.89 10.32
CA VAL A 123 -12.74 1.00 8.91
C VAL A 123 -13.14 2.42 8.55
N ALA A 124 -13.87 3.13 9.42
CA ALA A 124 -14.22 4.53 9.23
C ALA A 124 -12.97 5.44 9.22
N THR A 125 -12.04 5.21 10.15
CA THR A 125 -10.76 5.93 10.21
C THR A 125 -9.94 5.69 8.93
N TYR A 126 -9.85 4.43 8.49
CA TYR A 126 -9.18 4.03 7.26
C TYR A 126 -9.76 4.75 6.04
N LYS A 127 -11.09 4.80 5.93
CA LYS A 127 -11.77 5.50 4.83
C LYS A 127 -11.45 7.00 4.82
N GLN A 128 -11.38 7.65 5.98
CA GLN A 128 -11.01 9.06 6.06
C GLN A 128 -9.55 9.29 5.64
N MET A 129 -8.63 8.37 5.98
CA MET A 129 -7.27 8.40 5.46
C MET A 129 -7.24 8.30 3.93
N ILE A 130 -7.99 7.37 3.32
CA ILE A 130 -8.08 7.25 1.86
C ILE A 130 -8.50 8.58 1.25
N ASN A 131 -9.59 9.17 1.75
CA ASN A 131 -10.10 10.45 1.26
C ASN A 131 -9.05 11.56 1.33
N LEU A 132 -8.32 11.64 2.44
CA LEU A 132 -7.28 12.64 2.66
C LEU A 132 -6.11 12.47 1.69
N ILE A 133 -5.56 11.25 1.57
CA ILE A 133 -4.47 10.94 0.64
C ILE A 133 -4.89 11.23 -0.79
N MET A 134 -6.07 10.75 -1.21
CA MET A 134 -6.54 11.01 -2.55
C MET A 134 -6.74 12.51 -2.81
N SER A 135 -7.24 13.26 -1.84
CA SER A 135 -7.38 14.72 -1.94
C SER A 135 -6.03 15.43 -2.07
N ARG A 136 -5.01 15.02 -1.30
CA ARG A 136 -3.68 15.63 -1.30
C ARG A 136 -2.89 15.34 -2.56
N LEU A 137 -2.99 14.12 -3.09
CA LEU A 137 -2.21 13.72 -4.26
C LEU A 137 -2.85 14.18 -5.56
N SER A 138 -4.19 14.24 -5.65
CA SER A 138 -4.90 14.57 -6.91
C SER A 138 -4.44 15.85 -7.66
N PRO A 139 -4.00 16.92 -6.98
CA PRO A 139 -3.50 18.13 -7.64
C PRO A 139 -2.09 17.99 -8.24
N ILE A 140 -1.32 16.96 -7.88
CA ILE A 140 0.08 16.81 -8.31
C ILE A 140 0.10 16.45 -9.81
N PRO A 141 0.70 17.28 -10.69
CA PRO A 141 0.77 16.99 -12.11
C PRO A 141 1.76 15.85 -12.39
N GLN A 142 1.55 15.13 -13.50
CA GLN A 142 2.45 14.05 -13.95
C GLN A 142 2.73 13.01 -12.87
N LEU A 143 1.68 12.61 -12.15
CA LEU A 143 1.73 11.58 -11.12
C LEU A 143 0.75 10.45 -11.46
N SER A 144 1.27 9.23 -11.42
CA SER A 144 0.51 7.98 -11.43
C SER A 144 0.67 7.29 -10.08
N VAL A 145 -0.45 7.00 -9.41
CA VAL A 145 -0.47 6.32 -8.11
C VAL A 145 -1.01 4.91 -8.29
N ILE A 146 -0.19 3.93 -7.93
CA ILE A 146 -0.55 2.52 -7.84
C ILE A 146 -0.76 2.19 -6.36
N TYR A 147 -2.01 1.96 -5.96
CA TYR A 147 -2.27 1.34 -4.66
C TYR A 147 -2.15 -0.18 -4.81
N ARG A 148 -1.12 -0.76 -4.19
CA ARG A 148 -0.92 -2.20 -4.11
C ARG A 148 -1.74 -2.74 -2.95
N ALA A 149 -2.63 -3.70 -3.23
CA ALA A 149 -3.50 -4.28 -2.21
C ALA A 149 -2.68 -4.89 -1.05
N THR A 150 -3.16 -4.72 0.18
CA THR A 150 -2.56 -5.36 1.36
C THR A 150 -2.70 -6.86 1.20
N SER A 151 -1.59 -7.59 1.23
CA SER A 151 -1.59 -9.05 1.09
C SER A 151 -2.18 -9.72 2.34
N PRO A 152 -2.86 -10.86 2.21
CA PRO A 152 -3.34 -11.63 3.36
C PRO A 152 -2.17 -12.17 4.18
N GLY A 153 -2.40 -12.36 5.47
CA GLY A 153 -1.57 -13.24 6.28
C GLY A 153 -2.19 -14.64 6.38
N HIS A 154 -1.37 -15.66 6.63
CA HIS A 154 -1.79 -17.07 6.66
C HIS A 154 -1.59 -17.68 8.04
N PRO A 155 -2.59 -17.69 8.94
CA PRO A 155 -2.45 -18.28 10.27
C PRO A 155 -1.92 -19.71 10.23
N ASN A 156 -0.90 -19.99 11.04
CA ASN A 156 -0.24 -21.30 11.09
C ASN A 156 0.36 -21.71 9.73
N CYS A 157 0.94 -20.75 9.00
CA CYS A 157 1.58 -20.97 7.70
C CYS A 157 2.66 -22.06 7.71
N ASN A 158 3.25 -22.37 8.87
CA ASN A 158 4.18 -23.51 9.04
C ASN A 158 3.55 -24.87 8.71
N LEU A 159 2.23 -24.99 8.75
CA LEU A 159 1.51 -26.21 8.40
C LEU A 159 1.25 -26.33 6.87
N LEU A 160 1.50 -25.27 6.12
CA LEU A 160 1.15 -25.13 4.71
C LEU A 160 2.42 -24.90 3.87
N THR A 161 3.15 -25.97 3.57
CA THR A 161 4.47 -25.91 2.92
C THR A 161 4.42 -25.93 1.39
N VAL A 162 3.23 -25.92 0.80
CA VAL A 162 3.02 -25.91 -0.66
C VAL A 162 1.92 -24.91 -1.00
N PRO A 163 1.95 -24.29 -2.19
CA PRO A 163 0.89 -23.39 -2.61
C PRO A 163 -0.44 -24.14 -2.74
N TYR A 164 -1.54 -23.40 -2.58
CA TYR A 164 -2.85 -23.90 -2.94
C TYR A 164 -2.92 -24.19 -4.45
N ARG A 165 -3.62 -25.26 -4.82
CA ARG A 165 -3.74 -25.67 -6.23
C ARG A 165 -4.65 -24.76 -7.05
N SER A 166 -5.48 -23.95 -6.39
CA SER A 166 -6.39 -23.00 -7.01
C SER A 166 -6.84 -21.95 -6.01
N LEU A 167 -7.35 -20.82 -6.52
CA LEU A 167 -7.98 -19.78 -5.71
C LEU A 167 -9.15 -20.33 -4.87
N GLN A 168 -9.98 -21.20 -5.45
CA GLN A 168 -11.10 -21.79 -4.72
C GLN A 168 -10.64 -22.65 -3.53
N ALA A 169 -9.52 -23.39 -3.70
CA ALA A 169 -8.92 -24.13 -2.61
C ALA A 169 -8.36 -23.20 -1.53
N ALA A 170 -7.72 -22.10 -1.92
CA ALA A 170 -7.22 -21.08 -1.00
C ALA A 170 -8.37 -20.43 -0.22
N GLN A 171 -9.44 -19.99 -0.89
CA GLN A 171 -10.62 -19.41 -0.25
C GLN A 171 -11.33 -20.36 0.72
N LEU A 172 -11.24 -21.68 0.49
CA LEU A 172 -11.79 -22.68 1.42
C LEU A 172 -10.84 -22.95 2.59
N GLY A 173 -9.54 -23.07 2.32
CA GLY A 173 -8.51 -23.32 3.34
C GLY A 173 -8.29 -22.12 4.27
N GLU A 174 -8.45 -20.91 3.74
CA GLU A 174 -8.24 -19.64 4.44
C GLU A 174 -9.52 -19.08 5.12
N ARG A 175 -10.59 -19.89 5.24
CA ARG A 175 -11.76 -19.51 6.05
C ARG A 175 -11.44 -19.47 7.54
N ASN A 176 -12.32 -18.81 8.31
CA ASN A 176 -12.24 -18.72 9.77
C ASN A 176 -10.88 -18.17 10.22
N LEU A 177 -10.45 -17.11 9.55
CA LEU A 177 -9.12 -16.51 9.71
C LEU A 177 -8.85 -16.18 11.18
N VAL A 178 -9.80 -15.53 11.84
CA VAL A 178 -9.68 -15.08 13.22
C VAL A 178 -9.54 -16.28 14.17
N GLU A 179 -10.37 -17.31 14.01
CA GLU A 179 -10.31 -18.53 14.83
C GLU A 179 -8.97 -19.25 14.65
N ARG A 180 -8.47 -19.35 13.41
CA ARG A 180 -7.17 -19.96 13.13
C ARG A 180 -6.01 -19.13 13.66
N LEU A 181 -6.14 -17.81 13.66
CA LEU A 181 -5.13 -16.89 14.18
C LEU A 181 -4.95 -17.04 15.69
N ILE A 182 -6.03 -17.31 16.42
CA ILE A 182 -6.00 -17.42 17.89
C ILE A 182 -5.89 -18.87 18.41
N SER A 183 -6.06 -19.88 17.55
CA SER A 183 -6.14 -21.30 17.96
C SER A 183 -4.86 -21.81 18.62
N THR A 184 -3.71 -21.28 18.22
CA THR A 184 -2.38 -21.68 18.72
C THR A 184 -1.84 -20.76 19.83
N MET A 185 -2.62 -19.74 20.23
CA MET A 185 -2.22 -18.82 21.28
C MET A 185 -2.33 -19.47 22.67
N PRO A 186 -1.34 -19.24 23.55
CA PRO A 186 -1.19 -19.98 24.81
C PRO A 186 -2.26 -19.64 25.86
N ASP A 187 -2.80 -18.41 25.84
CA ASP A 187 -3.78 -17.92 26.82
C ASP A 187 -4.70 -16.84 26.21
N GLU A 188 -5.72 -16.43 26.98
CA GLU A 188 -6.73 -15.47 26.55
C GLU A 188 -6.18 -14.07 26.27
N GLN A 189 -5.13 -13.66 27.00
CA GLN A 189 -4.49 -12.38 26.78
C GLN A 189 -3.83 -12.34 25.40
N TRP A 190 -3.09 -13.40 25.02
CA TRP A 190 -2.53 -13.53 23.68
C TRP A 190 -3.60 -13.66 22.59
N ARG A 191 -4.71 -14.35 22.87
CA ARG A 191 -5.84 -14.45 21.93
C ARG A 191 -6.44 -13.07 21.64
N THR A 192 -6.70 -12.28 22.69
CA THR A 192 -7.24 -10.93 22.56
C THR A 192 -6.26 -10.02 21.83
N PHE A 193 -4.99 -10.02 22.24
CA PHE A 193 -3.94 -9.24 21.57
C PHE A 193 -3.87 -9.58 20.07
N ARG A 194 -3.84 -10.87 19.73
CA ARG A 194 -3.69 -11.31 18.35
C ARG A 194 -4.92 -11.01 17.50
N LYS A 195 -6.12 -11.14 18.07
CA LYS A 195 -7.39 -10.78 17.41
C LYS A 195 -7.43 -9.31 17.03
N ARG A 196 -6.93 -8.41 17.88
CA ARG A 196 -6.94 -6.96 17.66
C ARG A 196 -6.00 -6.47 16.55
N TRP A 197 -5.17 -7.34 15.96
CA TRP A 197 -4.43 -7.02 14.74
C TRP A 197 -5.30 -7.05 13.48
N ASP A 198 -6.55 -7.53 13.58
CA ASP A 198 -7.61 -7.37 12.57
C ASP A 198 -7.19 -7.75 11.14
N TRP A 199 -6.52 -8.90 10.97
CA TRP A 199 -6.11 -9.38 9.65
C TRP A 199 -7.29 -9.62 8.70
N ASP A 200 -8.48 -9.83 9.24
CA ASP A 200 -9.75 -9.92 8.53
C ASP A 200 -10.17 -8.59 7.88
N LEU A 201 -9.68 -7.45 8.38
CA LEU A 201 -9.94 -6.14 7.77
C LEU A 201 -9.07 -5.85 6.53
N PHE A 202 -8.03 -6.64 6.24
CA PHE A 202 -7.18 -6.37 5.07
C PHE A 202 -7.97 -6.39 3.75
N ALA A 203 -8.86 -7.37 3.58
CA ALA A 203 -9.74 -7.44 2.41
C ALA A 203 -10.75 -6.28 2.38
N VAL A 204 -11.26 -5.87 3.55
CA VAL A 204 -12.18 -4.74 3.68
C VAL A 204 -11.50 -3.43 3.25
N HIS A 205 -10.28 -3.20 3.74
CA HIS A 205 -9.45 -2.05 3.39
C HIS A 205 -9.10 -2.02 1.89
N ASN A 206 -8.80 -3.18 1.29
CA ASN A 206 -8.56 -3.29 -0.14
C ASN A 206 -9.80 -2.92 -0.96
N ALA A 207 -10.98 -3.43 -0.57
CA ALA A 207 -12.25 -3.12 -1.24
C ALA A 207 -12.68 -1.64 -1.09
N LEU A 208 -12.21 -0.95 -0.04
CA LEU A 208 -12.37 0.51 0.05
C LEU A 208 -11.52 1.21 -1.00
N TRP A 209 -10.23 0.89 -1.10
CA TRP A 209 -9.35 1.49 -2.11
C TRP A 209 -9.82 1.22 -3.53
N GLU A 210 -10.17 -0.02 -3.86
CA GLU A 210 -10.67 -0.39 -5.18
C GLU A 210 -11.89 0.45 -5.58
N ARG A 211 -12.86 0.59 -4.67
CA ARG A 211 -14.09 1.35 -4.90
C ARG A 211 -13.82 2.85 -5.06
N GLU A 212 -13.02 3.44 -4.20
CA GLU A 212 -12.71 4.87 -4.26
C GLU A 212 -11.90 5.21 -5.52
N ILE A 213 -10.99 4.33 -5.95
CA ILE A 213 -10.27 4.46 -7.22
C ILE A 213 -11.24 4.37 -8.41
N ALA A 214 -12.08 3.32 -8.46
CA ALA A 214 -13.05 3.13 -9.54
C ALA A 214 -14.02 4.32 -9.66
N SER A 215 -14.52 4.84 -8.53
CA SER A 215 -15.42 6.00 -8.52
C SER A 215 -14.77 7.26 -9.10
N ARG A 216 -13.46 7.43 -8.98
CA ARG A 216 -12.76 8.58 -9.57
C ARG A 216 -12.50 8.40 -11.06
N GLU A 217 -12.23 7.18 -11.52
CA GLU A 217 -12.09 6.91 -12.96
C GLU A 217 -13.40 7.20 -13.72
N GLU A 218 -14.56 6.91 -13.12
CA GLU A 218 -15.86 7.21 -13.71
C GLU A 218 -16.22 8.70 -13.69
N GLY A 219 -15.77 9.44 -12.67
CA GLY A 219 -16.14 10.84 -12.44
C GLY A 219 -15.21 11.89 -13.10
N MET A 220 -13.99 11.53 -13.49
CA MET A 220 -13.01 12.51 -13.98
C MET A 220 -12.93 12.56 -15.52
N GLY A 221 -13.41 13.67 -16.07
CA GLY A 221 -13.09 14.10 -17.44
C GLY A 221 -11.62 14.54 -17.56
N GLY A 222 -10.73 13.61 -17.89
CA GLY A 222 -9.51 13.86 -18.67
C GLY A 222 -8.37 14.70 -18.07
N GLY A 223 -8.35 15.07 -16.79
CA GLY A 223 -7.22 15.78 -16.19
C GLY A 223 -7.08 15.53 -14.69
N GLY A 224 -5.89 15.08 -14.25
CA GLY A 224 -5.58 14.80 -12.84
C GLY A 224 -4.63 13.61 -12.66
N VAL A 225 -4.26 13.32 -11.41
CA VAL A 225 -3.51 12.10 -11.05
C VAL A 225 -4.23 10.86 -11.54
N LYS A 226 -3.46 9.94 -12.13
CA LYS A 226 -3.96 8.63 -12.48
C LYS A 226 -3.89 7.70 -11.27
N TRP A 227 -5.00 7.05 -10.94
CA TRP A 227 -5.07 6.07 -9.87
C TRP A 227 -5.21 4.67 -10.46
N ILE A 228 -4.48 3.71 -9.89
CA ILE A 228 -4.48 2.32 -10.33
C ILE A 228 -4.57 1.44 -9.09
N PHE A 229 -5.58 0.56 -9.05
CA PHE A 229 -5.62 -0.51 -8.06
C PHE A 229 -4.86 -1.72 -8.59
N MET A 230 -3.80 -2.10 -7.89
CA MET A 230 -3.04 -3.32 -8.19
C MET A 230 -3.47 -4.40 -7.22
N ASP A 231 -4.38 -5.25 -7.68
CA ASP A 231 -4.82 -6.41 -6.93
C ASP A 231 -3.73 -7.50 -6.92
N VAL A 232 -3.29 -7.86 -5.72
CA VAL A 232 -2.36 -8.94 -5.45
C VAL A 232 -2.97 -9.99 -4.51
N TRP A 233 -4.20 -9.78 -4.05
CA TRP A 233 -4.82 -10.55 -2.98
C TRP A 233 -4.95 -12.02 -3.36
N ASP A 234 -5.61 -12.31 -4.48
CA ASP A 234 -5.88 -13.68 -4.91
C ASP A 234 -4.61 -14.48 -5.21
N GLN A 235 -3.58 -13.82 -5.74
CA GLN A 235 -2.28 -14.44 -5.95
C GLN A 235 -1.61 -14.76 -4.61
N ALA A 236 -1.61 -13.82 -3.67
CA ALA A 236 -0.97 -13.98 -2.37
C ALA A 236 -1.69 -14.99 -1.47
N LEU A 237 -3.03 -15.05 -1.50
CA LEU A 237 -3.86 -16.00 -0.75
C LEU A 237 -3.53 -17.46 -1.12
N GLN A 238 -3.05 -17.70 -2.34
CA GLN A 238 -2.67 -19.03 -2.80
C GLN A 238 -1.29 -19.48 -2.31
N ARG A 239 -0.55 -18.63 -1.58
CA ARG A 239 0.88 -18.82 -1.29
C ARG A 239 1.24 -18.90 0.20
N PRO A 240 0.52 -19.63 1.05
CA PRO A 240 0.88 -19.75 2.47
C PRO A 240 2.32 -20.30 2.69
N ASP A 241 2.87 -20.98 1.67
CA ASP A 241 4.22 -21.54 1.65
C ASP A 241 5.35 -20.51 1.57
N ALA A 242 5.03 -19.25 1.24
CA ALA A 242 6.02 -18.23 0.87
C ALA A 242 6.42 -17.27 2.01
N HIS A 243 5.97 -17.52 3.24
CA HIS A 243 6.28 -16.64 4.38
C HIS A 243 7.72 -16.79 4.89
N THR A 244 8.28 -15.70 5.45
CA THR A 244 9.70 -15.62 5.85
C THR A 244 10.05 -16.54 7.01
N GLU A 245 9.22 -16.56 8.05
CA GLU A 245 9.46 -17.34 9.27
C GLU A 245 8.22 -18.15 9.65
N PRO A 246 7.92 -19.25 8.93
CA PRO A 246 6.67 -19.97 9.14
C PRO A 246 6.47 -20.39 10.59
N GLY A 247 5.32 -20.02 11.17
CA GLY A 247 4.96 -20.30 12.56
C GLY A 247 5.33 -19.19 13.56
N THR A 248 6.19 -18.24 13.15
CA THR A 248 6.53 -17.02 13.92
C THR A 248 5.95 -15.80 13.23
N ASP A 249 6.22 -15.68 11.92
CA ASP A 249 5.75 -14.61 11.06
C ASP A 249 5.06 -15.19 9.83
N CYS A 250 3.74 -15.05 9.80
CA CYS A 250 2.90 -15.45 8.68
C CYS A 250 2.25 -14.25 7.98
N LEU A 251 2.92 -13.09 8.03
CA LEU A 251 2.50 -11.87 7.33
C LEU A 251 3.56 -11.43 6.33
N HIS A 252 4.83 -11.50 6.71
CA HIS A 252 5.94 -11.13 5.83
C HIS A 252 6.36 -12.30 4.94
N TRP A 253 6.91 -11.95 3.77
CA TRP A 253 7.17 -12.87 2.68
C TRP A 253 8.67 -13.03 2.42
N ASN A 254 9.09 -14.25 2.10
CA ASN A 254 10.48 -14.54 1.79
C ASN A 254 10.88 -14.06 0.39
N LEU A 255 12.18 -13.86 0.17
CA LEU A 255 12.78 -13.55 -1.14
C LEU A 255 13.73 -14.68 -1.57
N PRO A 256 13.72 -15.12 -2.85
CA PRO A 256 12.79 -14.74 -3.92
C PRO A 256 11.40 -15.36 -3.70
N GLY A 257 10.35 -14.75 -4.27
CA GLY A 257 8.99 -15.19 -4.00
C GLY A 257 7.93 -14.33 -4.65
N ILE A 258 6.83 -14.10 -3.94
CA ILE A 258 5.69 -13.36 -4.50
C ILE A 258 6.02 -11.91 -4.84
N PHE A 259 7.04 -11.32 -4.19
CA PHE A 259 7.52 -9.97 -4.53
C PHE A 259 8.06 -9.86 -5.97
N GLU A 260 8.64 -10.92 -6.53
CA GLU A 260 9.08 -10.92 -7.93
C GLU A 260 7.86 -10.83 -8.86
N GLN A 261 6.81 -11.60 -8.56
CA GLN A 261 5.57 -11.59 -9.33
C GLN A 261 4.88 -10.22 -9.27
N TRP A 262 4.88 -9.57 -8.10
CA TRP A 262 4.36 -8.21 -7.96
C TRP A 262 5.19 -7.19 -8.73
N THR A 263 6.51 -7.37 -8.77
CA THR A 263 7.40 -6.50 -9.56
C THR A 263 7.12 -6.64 -11.05
N ASP A 264 6.94 -7.87 -11.55
CA ASP A 264 6.55 -8.13 -12.94
C ASP A 264 5.18 -7.55 -13.27
N GLN A 265 4.22 -7.62 -12.34
CA GLN A 265 2.90 -7.03 -12.49
C GLN A 265 2.97 -5.49 -12.55
N ILE A 266 3.81 -4.84 -11.73
CA ILE A 266 4.07 -3.39 -11.84
C ILE A 266 4.64 -3.08 -13.23
N TYR A 267 5.64 -3.82 -13.69
CA TYR A 267 6.21 -3.62 -15.01
C TYR A 267 5.16 -3.75 -16.13
N HIS A 268 4.27 -4.74 -16.03
CA HIS A 268 3.18 -4.94 -16.98
C HIS A 268 2.17 -3.77 -16.97
N ILE A 269 1.77 -3.30 -15.79
CA ILE A 269 0.89 -2.13 -15.63
C ILE A 269 1.51 -0.91 -16.31
N LEU A 270 2.79 -0.61 -16.01
CA LEU A 270 3.49 0.52 -16.60
C LEU A 270 3.60 0.42 -18.13
N PHE A 271 3.83 -0.78 -18.66
CA PHE A 271 3.85 -1.03 -20.09
C PHE A 271 2.48 -0.75 -20.73
N LEU A 272 1.40 -1.31 -20.18
CA LEU A 272 0.04 -1.11 -20.72
C LEU A 272 -0.35 0.37 -20.69
N GLU A 273 0.03 1.10 -19.65
CA GLU A 273 -0.27 2.52 -19.53
C GLU A 273 0.46 3.36 -20.55
N ARG A 274 1.72 3.05 -20.80
CA ARG A 274 2.48 3.67 -21.87
C ARG A 274 1.81 3.47 -23.24
N GLU A 275 1.37 2.24 -23.53
CA GLU A 275 0.70 1.95 -24.81
C GLU A 275 -0.67 2.65 -24.92
N ARG A 276 -1.43 2.75 -23.82
CA ARG A 276 -2.68 3.55 -23.77
C ARG A 276 -2.44 5.03 -24.04
N LYS A 277 -1.38 5.62 -23.48
CA LYS A 277 -1.00 7.02 -23.73
C LYS A 277 -0.68 7.25 -25.21
N LYS A 278 0.12 6.36 -25.82
CA LYS A 278 0.45 6.43 -27.26
C LYS A 278 -0.81 6.35 -28.14
N ALA A 279 -1.73 5.45 -27.84
CA ALA A 279 -2.96 5.29 -28.61
C ALA A 279 -3.88 6.53 -28.57
N LYS A 280 -3.83 7.32 -27.50
CA LYS A 280 -4.60 8.58 -27.37
C LYS A 280 -3.93 9.78 -28.06
N ALA A 281 -2.65 9.68 -28.40
CA ALA A 281 -1.86 10.74 -29.03
C ALA A 281 -1.87 10.69 -30.56
N VAL A 282 -2.50 9.66 -31.15
CA VAL A 282 -2.71 9.45 -32.59
C VAL A 282 -4.14 9.81 -32.93
#